data_AF-A0A843C945-F1
#
_entry.id   AF-A0A843C945-F1
#
_cell.length_a   1.000
_cell.length_b   1.000
_cell.length_c   1.000
_cell.angle_alpha   90.00
_cell.angle_beta   90.00
_cell.angle_gamma   90.00
#
_symmetry.space_group_name_H-M   'P 1'
#
loop_
_entity.id
_entity.type
_entity.pdbx_description
1 polymer ?
#
loop_
_entity_poly.entity_id
_entity_poly.type
_entity_poly.pdbx_seq_one_letter_code
_entity_poly.pdbx_strand_id
1 'polypeptide(L)' 'MGLKLKVDSTEIPLNEFVEKILNGMIIGSVASLKGIKKDWKNIEIQISN' A
#
# COMPACT_ATOMS: atom_id res chain seq x y z
N MET A 1 10.98 1.52 -3.37
CA MET A 1 9.56 1.86 -3.21
C MET A 1 9.32 1.96 -1.72
N GLY A 2 9.01 3.15 -1.21
CA GLY A 2 8.74 3.36 0.21
C GLY A 2 7.25 3.43 0.47
N LEU A 3 6.76 2.77 1.51
CA LEU A 3 5.36 2.84 1.92
C LEU A 3 5.15 4.05 2.84
N LYS A 4 4.13 4.85 2.57
CA LYS A 4 3.69 5.94 3.46
C LYS A 4 2.33 5.61 4.03
N LEU A 5 2.24 5.57 5.36
CA LEU A 5 0.97 5.42 6.07
C LEU A 5 0.56 6.78 6.62
N LYS A 6 -0.70 7.17 6.38
CA LYS A 6 -1.32 8.31 7.04
C LYS A 6 -2.52 7.84 7.85
N VAL A 7 -2.61 8.26 9.11
CA VAL A 7 -3.76 8.07 9.99
C VAL A 7 -4.22 9.45 10.42
N ASP A 8 -5.49 9.79 10.13
CA ASP A 8 -6.08 11.11 10.43
C ASP A 8 -5.19 12.28 9.96
N SER A 9 -4.75 12.21 8.69
CA SER A 9 -3.82 13.16 8.05
C SER A 9 -2.39 13.21 8.61
N THR A 10 -2.09 12.41 9.63
CA THR A 10 -0.75 12.33 10.25
C THR A 10 0.07 11.21 9.63
N GLU A 11 1.27 11.51 9.13
CA GLU A 11 2.20 10.50 8.60
C GLU A 11 2.81 9.68 9.73
N ILE A 12 2.65 8.36 9.66
CA ILE A 12 3.10 7.43 10.69
C ILE A 12 4.39 6.75 10.21
N PRO A 13 5.50 6.86 10.95
CA PRO A 13 6.73 6.16 10.60
C PRO A 13 6.52 4.66 10.74
N LEU A 14 6.91 3.92 9.70
CA LEU A 14 6.86 2.46 9.69
C LEU A 14 8.25 1.90 10.01
N ASN A 15 8.29 0.80 10.76
CA ASN A 15 9.51 0.00 10.89
C ASN A 15 9.63 -0.99 9.71
N GLU A 16 10.83 -1.54 9.53
CA GLU A 16 11.12 -2.45 8.42
C GLU A 16 10.20 -3.68 8.35
N PHE A 17 9.80 -4.22 9.50
CA PHE A 17 8.93 -5.39 9.56
C PHE A 17 7.54 -5.06 9.02
N VAL A 18 6.93 -3.99 9.52
CA VAL A 18 5.58 -3.55 9.10
C VAL A 18 5.58 -3.13 7.63
N GLU A 19 6.61 -2.41 7.19
CA GLU A 19 6.74 -2.00 5.78
C GLU A 19 6.80 -3.21 4.83
N LYS A 20 7.55 -4.26 5.18
CA LYS A 20 7.63 -5.49 4.36
C LYS A 20 6.29 -6.21 4.26
N ILE A 21 5.59 -6.37 5.39
CA ILE A 21 4.30 -7.07 5.43
C ILE A 21 3.25 -6.32 4.60
N LEU A 22 3.10 -5.00 4.82
CA LEU A 22 2.11 -4.21 4.11
C LEU A 22 2.40 -4.12 2.61
N ASN A 23 3.66 -3.90 2.22
CA ASN A 23 4.03 -3.88 0.80
C ASN A 23 3.70 -5.20 0.10
N GLY A 24 4.09 -6.34 0.69
CA GLY A 24 3.80 -7.65 0.10
C GLY A 24 2.30 -7.92 -0.05
N MET A 25 1.53 -7.62 1.00
CA MET A 25 0.08 -7.78 1.00
C MET A 25 -0.60 -6.89 -0.05
N ILE A 26 -0.25 -5.59 -0.10
CA ILE A 26 -0.87 -4.62 -1.01
C ILE A 26 -0.53 -4.95 -2.46
N ILE A 27 0.75 -5.20 -2.77
CA ILE A 27 1.20 -5.52 -4.13
C ILE A 27 0.55 -6.83 -4.61
N GLY A 28 0.56 -7.87 -3.77
CA GLY A 28 -0.07 -9.15 -4.09
C GLY A 28 -1.57 -9.01 -4.36
N SER A 29 -2.26 -8.23 -3.54
CA SER A 29 -3.69 -7.95 -3.71
C SER A 29 -3.96 -7.24 -5.03
N VAL A 30 -3.28 -6.13 -5.32
CA VAL A 30 -3.47 -5.35 -6.55
C VAL A 30 -3.11 -6.16 -7.80
N ALA A 31 -2.05 -6.98 -7.75
CA ALA A 31 -1.65 -7.83 -8.87
C ALA A 31 -2.69 -8.92 -9.22
N SER A 32 -3.53 -9.32 -8.25
CA SER A 32 -4.60 -10.30 -8.46
C SER A 32 -5.91 -9.72 -8.98
N LEU A 33 -6.06 -8.38 -8.98
CA LEU A 33 -7.28 -7.72 -9.42
C LEU A 33 -7.44 -7.80 -10.95
N LYS A 34 -8.65 -8.12 -11.40
CA LYS A 34 -8.99 -8.08 -12.82
C LYS A 34 -9.04 -6.63 -13.31
N GLY A 35 -8.47 -6.38 -14.49
CA GLY A 35 -8.54 -5.06 -15.16
C GLY A 35 -7.45 -4.07 -14.76
N ILE A 36 -6.57 -4.42 -13.82
CA ILE A 36 -5.40 -3.60 -13.48
C ILE A 36 -4.23 -3.95 -14.44
N LYS A 37 -3.68 -2.94 -15.11
CA LYS A 37 -2.50 -3.12 -15.99
C LYS A 37 -1.26 -3.43 -15.17
N LYS A 38 -0.30 -4.17 -15.72
CA LYS A 38 0.91 -4.60 -14.99
C LYS A 38 1.92 -3.48 -14.70
N ASP A 39 1.75 -2.30 -15.29
CA ASP A 39 2.68 -1.17 -15.28
C ASP A 39 2.21 0.01 -14.41
N TRP A 40 1.42 -0.26 -13.37
CA TRP A 40 1.02 0.76 -12.41
C TRP A 40 2.22 1.37 -11.68
N LYS A 41 2.14 2.67 -11.39
CA LYS A 41 3.21 3.45 -10.73
C LYS A 41 2.92 3.79 -9.27
N ASN A 42 1.64 3.87 -8.91
CA ASN A 42 1.20 4.23 -7.57
C ASN A 42 -0.05 3.42 -7.18
N ILE A 43 -0.15 3.08 -5.90
CA ILE A 43 -1.33 2.45 -5.30
C ILE A 43 -1.77 3.36 -4.16
N GLU A 44 -3.02 3.81 -4.20
CA GLU A 44 -3.65 4.57 -3.13
C GLU A 44 -4.82 3.75 -2.58
N ILE A 45 -4.84 3.56 -1.25
CA ILE A 45 -5.90 2.84 -0.56
C ILE A 45 -6.50 3.78 0.47
N GLN A 46 -7.81 3.97 0.40
CA GLN A 46 -8.58 4.75 1.37
C GLN A 46 -9.50 3.79 2.12
N ILE A 47 -9.45 3.85 3.45
CA ILE A 47 -10.30 3.08 4.35
C ILE A 47 -11.12 4.10 5.14
N SER A 48 -12.44 4.00 5.04
CA SER A 48 -13.38 4.84 5.78
C SER A 48 -14.25 3.92 6.63
N ASN A 49 -14.40 4.26 7.91
CA ASN A 49 -15.36 3.62 8.81
C ASN A 49 -16.65 4.43 8.88
#